data_AF-A0A397DJB7-F1
#
_entry.id   AF-A0A397DJB7-F1
#
_cell.length_a   1.000
_cell.length_b   1.000
_cell.length_c   1.000
_cell.angle_alpha   90.00
_cell.angle_beta   90.00
_cell.angle_gamma   90.00
#
_symmetry.space_group_name_H-M   'P 1'
#
loop_
_entity.id
_entity.type
_entity.pdbx_description
1 polymer ?
#
loop_
_entity_poly.entity_id
_entity_poly.type
_entity_poly.pdbx_seq_one_letter_code
_entity_poly.pdbx_strand_id
1 'polypeptide(L)'
;MAESWQVGKRLKTLIDAHPDMTKEQLGNTMCMWGTAISRIASENDDATLAEAAMDKFHQALTLLGQDEMGPYGMALYGSTSMIVATEKQDRSVLEAALAQFDAAVAMDTPEAFESPFQYAKALKEGSVLVQHLIDATGDENDDNDSGDETGDDEVEDEVSKEDMSEVVLLQAQLTALLATAAPDAIFDLFKQAYGGSFSL
;
A
#
# COMPACT_ATOMS: atom_id res chain seq x y z
N MET A 1 -0.12 16.58 4.76
CA MET A 1 0.63 15.72 5.72
C MET A 1 0.03 15.58 7.14
N ALA A 2 -0.80 16.50 7.66
CA ALA A 2 -1.27 16.43 9.06
C ALA A 2 -2.48 15.51 9.30
N GLU A 3 -3.32 15.27 8.28
CA GLU A 3 -4.61 14.59 8.45
C GLU A 3 -4.50 13.05 8.30
N SER A 4 -3.84 12.53 7.25
CA SER A 4 -3.65 11.08 7.06
C SER A 4 -2.99 10.38 8.26
N TRP A 5 -2.03 11.07 8.92
CA TRP A 5 -1.39 10.57 10.14
C TRP A 5 -2.36 10.50 11.33
N GLN A 6 -3.26 11.49 11.47
CA GLN A 6 -4.29 11.46 12.50
C GLN A 6 -5.31 10.35 12.25
N VAL A 7 -5.69 10.09 11.00
CA VAL A 7 -6.58 8.98 10.65
C VAL A 7 -5.94 7.63 10.99
N GLY A 8 -4.66 7.43 10.67
CA GLY A 8 -3.92 6.22 11.07
C GLY A 8 -3.89 5.99 12.60
N LYS A 9 -3.71 7.05 13.40
CA LYS A 9 -3.79 6.96 14.88
C LYS A 9 -5.19 6.61 15.39
N ARG A 10 -6.24 7.17 14.78
CA ARG A 10 -7.63 6.86 15.11
C ARG A 10 -7.95 5.40 14.79
N LEU A 11 -7.50 4.93 13.62
CA LEU A 11 -7.65 3.54 13.20
C LEU A 11 -6.98 2.58 14.20
N LYS A 12 -5.74 2.88 14.62
CA LYS A 12 -5.07 2.09 15.65
C LYS A 12 -5.85 2.04 16.96
N THR A 13 -6.29 3.21 17.45
CA THR A 13 -7.09 3.29 18.69
C THR A 13 -8.36 2.45 18.58
N LEU A 14 -9.02 2.47 17.42
CA LEU A 14 -10.23 1.70 17.17
C LEU A 14 -9.94 0.19 17.21
N ILE A 15 -8.89 -0.27 16.53
CA ILE A 15 -8.49 -1.69 16.57
C ILE A 15 -8.16 -2.13 18.01
N ASP A 16 -7.39 -1.33 18.75
CA ASP A 16 -7.01 -1.64 20.14
C ASP A 16 -8.24 -1.69 21.08
N ALA A 17 -9.29 -0.93 20.79
CA ALA A 17 -10.53 -0.90 21.57
C ALA A 17 -11.48 -2.07 21.26
N HIS A 18 -11.27 -2.79 20.16
CA HIS A 18 -12.13 -3.88 19.68
C HIS A 18 -11.34 -5.18 19.46
N PRO A 19 -10.86 -5.83 20.53
CA PRO A 19 -10.09 -7.06 20.44
C PRO A 19 -10.91 -8.26 19.94
N ASP A 20 -12.24 -8.10 19.81
CA ASP A 20 -13.20 -9.10 19.34
C ASP A 20 -13.45 -9.05 17.83
N MET A 21 -12.81 -8.13 17.08
CA MET A 21 -12.83 -8.14 15.62
C MET A 21 -12.47 -9.52 15.07
N THR A 22 -13.25 -10.00 14.10
CA THR A 22 -12.94 -11.26 13.43
C THR A 22 -11.62 -11.13 12.66
N LYS A 23 -10.98 -12.27 12.36
CA LYS A 23 -9.76 -12.28 11.53
C LYS A 23 -9.99 -11.62 10.18
N GLU A 24 -11.16 -11.84 9.59
CA GLU A 24 -11.55 -11.24 8.32
C GLU A 24 -11.67 -9.71 8.43
N GLN A 25 -12.37 -9.20 9.45
CA GLN A 25 -12.52 -7.77 9.67
C GLN A 25 -11.17 -7.10 9.94
N LEU A 26 -10.36 -7.69 10.81
CA LEU A 26 -9.03 -7.16 11.12
C LEU A 26 -8.11 -7.22 9.90
N GLY A 27 -8.13 -8.33 9.15
CA GLY A 27 -7.32 -8.52 7.96
C GLY A 27 -7.66 -7.52 6.86
N ASN A 28 -8.95 -7.31 6.58
CA ASN A 28 -9.42 -6.31 5.62
C ASN A 28 -9.01 -4.91 6.05
N THR A 29 -9.13 -4.61 7.35
CA THR A 29 -8.66 -3.34 7.93
C THR A 29 -7.15 -3.13 7.72
N MET A 30 -6.34 -4.17 7.94
CA MET A 30 -4.90 -4.12 7.69
C MET A 30 -4.57 -3.91 6.20
N CYS A 31 -5.29 -4.59 5.30
CA CYS A 31 -5.09 -4.44 3.85
C CYS A 31 -5.33 -2.99 3.40
N MET A 32 -6.42 -2.38 3.89
CA MET A 32 -6.75 -1.00 3.56
C MET A 32 -5.77 -0.01 4.18
N TRP A 33 -5.31 -0.26 5.41
CA TRP A 33 -4.29 0.55 6.04
C TRP A 33 -2.95 0.47 5.28
N GLY A 34 -2.52 -0.73 4.90
CA GLY A 34 -1.35 -0.94 4.06
C GLY A 34 -1.46 -0.21 2.73
N THR A 35 -2.62 -0.28 2.07
CA THR A 35 -2.89 0.42 0.80
C THR A 35 -2.73 1.93 0.94
N ALA A 36 -3.28 2.52 1.99
CA ALA A 36 -3.14 3.94 2.23
C ALA A 36 -1.69 4.36 2.49
N ILE A 37 -0.97 3.65 3.36
CA ILE A 37 0.44 3.94 3.65
C ILE A 37 1.27 3.77 2.37
N SER A 38 1.03 2.72 1.58
CA SER A 38 1.77 2.48 0.34
C SER A 38 1.62 3.63 -0.65
N ARG A 39 0.43 4.22 -0.78
CA ARG A 39 0.22 5.39 -1.65
C ARG A 39 1.05 6.58 -1.18
N ILE A 40 0.99 6.89 0.11
CA ILE A 40 1.78 7.97 0.70
C ILE A 40 3.28 7.69 0.51
N ALA A 41 3.71 6.43 0.69
CA ALA A 41 5.09 6.03 0.49
C ALA A 41 5.55 6.26 -0.96
N SER A 42 4.75 5.86 -1.95
CA SER A 42 5.03 6.08 -3.37
C SER A 42 5.06 7.56 -3.74
N GLU A 43 4.22 8.40 -3.14
CA GLU A 43 4.18 9.84 -3.41
C GLU A 43 5.38 10.59 -2.85
N ASN A 44 6.02 10.05 -1.81
CA ASN A 44 7.11 10.71 -1.09
C ASN A 44 8.45 9.98 -1.25
N ASP A 45 8.51 8.95 -2.11
CA ASP A 45 9.65 8.03 -2.26
C ASP A 45 10.19 7.55 -0.89
N ASP A 46 9.29 7.27 0.05
CA ASP A 46 9.64 6.98 1.44
C ASP A 46 9.67 5.46 1.69
N ALA A 47 10.86 4.89 1.62
CA ALA A 47 11.11 3.48 1.89
C ALA A 47 10.66 3.04 3.30
N THR A 48 10.72 3.93 4.30
CA THR A 48 10.30 3.61 5.68
C THR A 48 8.78 3.49 5.77
N LEU A 49 8.05 4.37 5.08
CA LEU A 49 6.60 4.24 4.94
C LEU A 49 6.23 3.00 4.12
N ALA A 50 6.97 2.70 3.05
CA ALA A 50 6.75 1.49 2.26
C ALA A 50 6.93 0.22 3.11
N GLU A 51 7.93 0.16 3.99
CA GLU A 51 8.07 -0.94 4.96
C GLU A 51 6.89 -1.01 5.94
N ALA A 52 6.46 0.14 6.46
CA ALA A 52 5.30 0.18 7.36
C ALA A 52 4.00 -0.30 6.67
N ALA A 53 3.86 -0.07 5.36
CA ALA A 53 2.79 -0.60 4.53
C ALA A 53 2.94 -2.11 4.31
N MET A 54 4.14 -2.59 3.97
CA MET A 54 4.45 -4.02 3.85
C MET A 54 4.09 -4.79 5.11
N ASP A 55 4.38 -4.25 6.29
CA ASP A 55 4.01 -4.86 7.57
C ASP A 55 2.49 -5.03 7.72
N LYS A 56 1.69 -4.10 7.19
CA LYS A 56 0.22 -4.20 7.24
C LYS A 56 -0.29 -5.21 6.22
N PHE A 57 0.25 -5.22 5.00
CA PHE A 57 -0.09 -6.25 4.02
C PHE A 57 0.31 -7.65 4.50
N HIS A 58 1.45 -7.80 5.16
CA HIS A 58 1.86 -9.07 5.76
C HIS A 58 0.90 -9.54 6.86
N GLN A 59 0.43 -8.62 7.72
CA GLN A 59 -0.58 -8.91 8.72
C GLN A 59 -1.91 -9.31 8.07
N ALA A 60 -2.35 -8.59 7.05
CA ALA A 60 -3.53 -8.93 6.27
C ALA A 60 -3.41 -10.33 5.66
N LEU A 61 -2.27 -10.65 5.03
CA LEU A 61 -1.99 -11.96 4.45
C LEU A 61 -2.09 -13.07 5.48
N THR A 62 -1.53 -12.85 6.67
CA THR A 62 -1.54 -13.83 7.77
C THR A 62 -2.95 -14.08 8.30
N LEU A 63 -3.81 -13.06 8.28
CA LEU A 63 -5.18 -13.13 8.80
C LEU A 63 -6.16 -13.71 7.77
N LEU A 64 -6.02 -13.32 6.50
CA LEU A 64 -6.96 -13.58 5.42
C LEU A 64 -6.54 -14.77 4.54
N GLY A 65 -5.23 -14.97 4.34
CA GLY A 65 -4.71 -15.82 3.27
C GLY A 65 -4.70 -15.10 1.91
N GLN A 66 -4.10 -15.75 0.90
CA GLN A 66 -3.94 -15.17 -0.44
C GLN A 66 -5.28 -15.01 -1.17
N ASP A 67 -6.14 -16.03 -1.11
CA ASP A 67 -7.43 -16.05 -1.82
C ASP A 67 -8.31 -14.86 -1.45
N GLU A 68 -8.38 -14.54 -0.16
CA GLU A 68 -9.19 -13.43 0.35
C GLU A 68 -8.50 -12.08 0.15
N MET A 69 -7.16 -12.03 0.13
CA MET A 69 -6.45 -10.81 -0.27
C MET A 69 -6.63 -10.49 -1.77
N GLY A 70 -6.83 -11.53 -2.57
CA GLY A 70 -7.12 -11.47 -4.00
C GLY A 70 -5.97 -10.95 -4.86
N PRO A 71 -6.15 -10.92 -6.19
CA PRO A 71 -5.12 -10.48 -7.13
C PRO A 71 -4.73 -9.02 -6.88
N TYR A 72 -5.70 -8.15 -6.61
CA TYR A 72 -5.44 -6.73 -6.36
C TYR A 72 -4.62 -6.49 -5.09
N GLY A 73 -4.96 -7.15 -3.97
CA GLY A 73 -4.23 -6.99 -2.72
C GLY A 73 -2.79 -7.51 -2.82
N MET A 74 -2.60 -8.66 -3.48
CA MET A 74 -1.27 -9.22 -3.71
C MET A 74 -0.43 -8.35 -4.65
N ALA A 75 -1.02 -7.78 -5.70
CA ALA A 75 -0.32 -6.87 -6.61
C ALA A 75 0.08 -5.57 -5.91
N LEU A 76 -0.78 -5.00 -5.07
CA LEU A 76 -0.43 -3.84 -4.26
C LEU A 76 0.73 -4.14 -3.30
N TYR A 77 0.68 -5.28 -2.62
CA TYR A 77 1.77 -5.70 -1.74
C TYR A 77 3.09 -5.88 -2.53
N GLY A 78 3.02 -6.47 -3.73
CA GLY A 78 4.11 -6.54 -4.71
C GLY A 78 4.71 -5.17 -5.00
N SER A 79 3.87 -4.21 -5.40
CA SER A 79 4.29 -2.85 -5.72
C SER A 79 4.94 -2.13 -4.54
N THR A 80 4.37 -2.27 -3.33
CA THR A 80 4.96 -1.70 -2.11
C THR A 80 6.33 -2.32 -1.83
N SER A 81 6.47 -3.63 -2.00
CA SER A 81 7.73 -4.35 -1.79
C SER A 81 8.79 -3.95 -2.81
N MET A 82 8.40 -3.66 -4.06
CA MET A 82 9.32 -3.15 -5.10
C MET A 82 9.94 -1.80 -4.72
N ILE A 83 9.18 -0.91 -4.07
CA ILE A 83 9.72 0.37 -3.58
C ILE A 83 10.82 0.10 -2.56
N VAL A 84 10.55 -0.75 -1.55
CA VAL A 84 11.55 -1.10 -0.53
C VAL A 84 12.76 -1.79 -1.15
N ALA A 85 12.55 -2.74 -2.06
CA ALA A 85 13.62 -3.46 -2.73
C ALA A 85 14.55 -2.52 -3.52
N THR A 86 13.99 -1.54 -4.23
CA THR A 86 14.74 -0.59 -5.05
C THR A 86 15.52 0.38 -4.18
N GLU A 87 14.84 1.04 -3.24
CA GLU A 87 15.45 2.06 -2.37
C GLU A 87 16.54 1.48 -1.45
N LYS A 88 16.35 0.24 -0.99
CA LYS A 88 17.32 -0.43 -0.12
C LYS A 88 18.29 -1.32 -0.87
N GLN A 89 18.11 -1.44 -2.18
CA GLN A 89 18.85 -2.37 -3.04
C GLN A 89 18.84 -3.80 -2.48
N ASP A 90 17.69 -4.23 -1.94
CA ASP A 90 17.55 -5.51 -1.24
C ASP A 90 17.00 -6.58 -2.19
N ARG A 91 17.88 -7.48 -2.62
CA ARG A 91 17.53 -8.61 -3.48
C ARG A 91 16.48 -9.54 -2.86
N SER A 92 16.52 -9.77 -1.56
CA SER A 92 15.58 -10.68 -0.90
C SER A 92 14.15 -10.09 -0.90
N VAL A 93 14.05 -8.77 -0.74
CA VAL A 93 12.77 -8.06 -0.85
C VAL A 93 12.28 -8.05 -2.29
N LEU A 94 13.18 -7.90 -3.28
CA LEU A 94 12.82 -8.04 -4.70
C LEU A 94 12.24 -9.43 -5.00
N GLU A 95 12.89 -10.50 -4.55
CA GLU A 95 12.41 -11.87 -4.77
C GLU A 95 11.02 -12.09 -4.13
N ALA A 96 10.78 -11.53 -2.95
CA ALA A 96 9.47 -11.54 -2.32
C ALA A 96 8.41 -10.74 -3.10
N ALA A 97 8.78 -9.57 -3.63
CA ALA A 97 7.91 -8.74 -4.45
C ALA A 97 7.45 -9.47 -5.73
N LEU A 98 8.38 -10.11 -6.42
CA LEU A 98 8.06 -10.90 -7.62
C LEU A 98 7.15 -12.09 -7.29
N ALA A 99 7.35 -12.76 -6.15
CA ALA A 99 6.45 -13.83 -5.71
C ALA A 99 5.02 -13.33 -5.40
N GLN A 100 4.88 -12.10 -4.91
CA GLN A 100 3.57 -11.48 -4.67
C GLN A 100 2.84 -11.18 -5.99
N PHE A 101 3.55 -10.67 -7.00
CA PHE A 101 2.98 -10.48 -8.34
C PHE A 101 2.64 -11.79 -9.04
N ASP A 102 3.49 -12.81 -8.92
CA ASP A 102 3.21 -14.14 -9.47
C ASP A 102 1.93 -14.73 -8.86
N ALA A 103 1.76 -14.59 -7.54
CA ALA A 103 0.52 -14.97 -6.86
C ALA A 103 -0.69 -14.17 -7.36
N ALA A 104 -0.55 -12.87 -7.59
CA ALA A 104 -1.61 -12.03 -8.14
C ALA A 104 -2.05 -12.53 -9.53
N VAL A 105 -1.10 -12.81 -10.43
CA VAL A 105 -1.37 -13.34 -11.77
C VAL A 105 -2.03 -14.72 -11.70
N ALA A 106 -1.61 -15.58 -10.78
CA ALA A 106 -2.17 -16.92 -10.63
C ALA A 106 -3.64 -16.93 -10.17
N MET A 107 -4.08 -15.89 -9.45
CA MET A 107 -5.46 -15.74 -8.98
C MET A 107 -6.36 -14.99 -9.97
N ASP A 108 -5.78 -14.25 -10.91
CA ASP A 108 -6.53 -13.43 -11.85
C ASP A 108 -7.13 -14.27 -12.99
N THR A 109 -8.10 -13.70 -13.71
CA THR A 109 -8.64 -14.39 -14.89
C THR A 109 -7.67 -14.26 -16.07
N PRO A 110 -7.67 -15.20 -17.03
CA PRO A 110 -6.80 -15.12 -18.22
C PRO A 110 -7.02 -13.87 -19.07
N GLU A 111 -8.19 -13.23 -18.96
CA GLU A 111 -8.54 -11.99 -19.67
C GLU A 111 -8.12 -10.73 -18.92
N ALA A 112 -7.69 -10.85 -17.66
CA ALA A 112 -7.26 -9.72 -16.86
C ALA A 112 -5.93 -9.17 -17.35
N PHE A 113 -5.90 -7.86 -17.59
CA PHE A 113 -4.71 -7.17 -18.08
C PHE A 113 -3.81 -6.67 -16.95
N GLU A 114 -4.41 -6.24 -15.83
CA GLU A 114 -3.73 -5.43 -14.83
C GLU A 114 -2.64 -6.22 -14.08
N SER A 115 -2.95 -7.39 -13.52
CA SER A 115 -1.97 -8.17 -12.77
C SER A 115 -0.77 -8.63 -13.63
N PRO A 116 -0.96 -9.15 -14.86
CA PRO A 116 0.16 -9.46 -15.76
C PRO A 116 0.97 -8.23 -16.16
N PHE A 117 0.32 -7.08 -16.38
CA PHE A 117 0.99 -5.83 -16.72
C PHE A 117 1.88 -5.34 -15.56
N GLN A 118 1.36 -5.33 -14.32
CA GLN A 118 2.12 -4.94 -13.14
C GLN A 118 3.29 -5.91 -12.89
N TYR A 119 3.10 -7.22 -13.10
CA TYR A 119 4.19 -8.18 -12.99
C TYR A 119 5.28 -7.95 -14.04
N ALA A 120 4.91 -7.71 -15.30
CA ALA A 120 5.88 -7.41 -16.36
C ALA A 120 6.68 -6.13 -16.08
N LYS A 121 6.01 -5.10 -15.54
CA LYS A 121 6.66 -3.87 -15.08
C LYS A 121 7.67 -4.16 -13.97
N ALA A 122 7.27 -4.93 -12.94
CA ALA A 122 8.14 -5.32 -11.84
C ALA A 122 9.34 -6.17 -12.30
N LEU A 123 9.17 -7.07 -13.28
CA LEU A 123 10.26 -7.85 -13.87
C LEU A 123 11.26 -6.94 -14.60
N LYS A 124 10.77 -5.94 -15.35
CA LYS A 124 11.63 -4.97 -16.03
C LYS A 124 12.43 -4.16 -15.00
N GLU A 125 11.78 -3.59 -14.00
CA GLU A 125 12.44 -2.80 -12.94
C GLU A 125 13.41 -3.65 -12.12
N GLY A 126 12.99 -4.84 -11.71
CA GLY A 126 13.82 -5.80 -10.98
C GLY A 126 15.06 -6.23 -11.74
N SER A 127 14.99 -6.35 -13.08
CA SER A 127 16.16 -6.68 -13.90
C SER A 127 17.24 -5.59 -13.84
N VAL A 128 16.83 -4.31 -13.79
CA VAL A 128 17.74 -3.17 -13.65
C VAL A 128 18.40 -3.19 -12.27
N LEU A 129 17.62 -3.44 -11.21
CA LEU A 129 18.16 -3.55 -9.85
C LEU A 129 19.16 -4.71 -9.71
N VAL A 130 18.85 -5.89 -10.26
CA VAL A 130 19.77 -7.04 -10.24
C VAL A 130 21.07 -6.73 -10.98
N GLN A 131 21.00 -6.07 -12.14
CA GLN A 131 22.19 -5.65 -12.87
C GLN A 131 23.03 -4.67 -12.03
N HIS A 132 22.39 -3.66 -11.45
CA HIS A 132 23.06 -2.70 -10.57
C HIS A 132 23.77 -3.38 -9.39
N LEU A 133 23.11 -4.36 -8.76
CA LEU A 133 23.68 -5.13 -7.65
C LEU A 133 24.88 -5.99 -8.10
N ILE A 134 24.82 -6.57 -9.30
CA ILE A 134 25.95 -7.31 -9.88
C ILE A 134 27.13 -6.37 -10.11
N ASP A 135 26.89 -5.22 -10.75
CA ASP A 135 27.91 -4.22 -11.07
C ASP A 135 28.54 -3.64 -9.80
N ALA A 136 27.74 -3.35 -8.78
CA ALA A 136 28.21 -2.88 -7.47
C ALA A 136 29.07 -3.92 -6.73
N THR A 137 28.88 -5.22 -7.03
CA THR A 137 29.76 -6.29 -6.52
C THR A 137 30.91 -6.65 -7.46
N GLY A 138 30.93 -6.06 -8.66
CA GLY A 138 31.73 -6.49 -9.81
C GLY A 138 32.96 -5.64 -10.13
N ASP A 139 33.00 -4.34 -9.82
CA ASP A 139 34.11 -3.45 -10.21
C ASP A 139 34.50 -2.47 -9.07
N GLU A 140 35.69 -2.62 -8.47
CA GLU A 140 36.91 -1.87 -8.86
C GLU A 140 37.14 -1.72 -10.38
N ASN A 141 36.84 -0.51 -10.91
CA ASN A 141 37.01 0.02 -12.31
C ASN A 141 35.85 -0.30 -13.26
N ASP A 142 35.04 0.64 -13.76
CA ASP A 142 35.46 1.75 -14.61
C ASP A 142 34.30 2.75 -14.78
N ASP A 143 34.62 4.03 -15.00
CA ASP A 143 33.68 5.12 -15.25
C ASP A 143 32.77 4.86 -16.47
N ASN A 144 31.45 5.12 -16.35
CA ASN A 144 30.77 5.87 -17.42
C ASN A 144 29.47 6.56 -17.01
N ASP A 145 29.49 7.87 -17.24
CA ASP A 145 28.42 8.86 -17.29
C ASP A 145 27.47 8.62 -18.48
N SER A 146 26.16 8.80 -18.29
CA SER A 146 25.32 9.59 -19.22
C SER A 146 23.87 9.74 -18.74
N GLY A 147 23.47 11.00 -18.51
CA GLY A 147 22.43 11.64 -19.34
C GLY A 147 20.94 11.45 -19.00
N ASP A 148 20.43 12.47 -18.32
CA ASP A 148 19.09 13.12 -18.34
C ASP A 148 18.11 12.78 -19.48
N GLU A 149 16.81 12.66 -19.15
CA GLU A 149 15.71 13.13 -20.01
C GLU A 149 14.58 13.79 -19.20
N THR A 150 14.36 15.06 -19.52
CA THR A 150 13.20 15.91 -19.16
C THR A 150 11.92 15.43 -19.85
N GLY A 151 10.78 15.49 -19.15
CA GLY A 151 9.45 15.32 -19.73
C GLY A 151 8.40 16.17 -19.01
N ASP A 152 7.71 16.98 -19.79
CA ASP A 152 6.73 18.02 -19.47
C ASP A 152 5.39 17.42 -18.97
N ASP A 153 4.85 17.87 -17.84
CA ASP A 153 3.54 17.43 -17.35
C ASP A 153 2.54 18.61 -17.36
N GLU A 154 1.50 18.45 -18.18
CA GLU A 154 0.29 19.26 -18.19
C GLU A 154 -0.43 19.13 -16.85
N VAL A 155 -0.60 20.24 -16.14
CA VAL A 155 -1.39 20.31 -14.89
C VAL A 155 -2.88 20.31 -15.23
N GLU A 156 -3.50 19.13 -15.20
CA GLU A 156 -4.94 19.01 -14.93
C GLU A 156 -5.17 19.15 -13.41
N ASP A 157 -6.25 19.84 -13.02
CA ASP A 157 -6.68 20.02 -11.63
C ASP A 157 -7.20 18.65 -11.10
N GLU A 158 -6.28 17.75 -10.79
CA GLU A 158 -6.53 16.45 -10.18
C GLU A 158 -6.94 16.65 -8.71
N VAL A 159 -7.95 15.90 -8.25
CA VAL A 159 -8.10 15.62 -6.81
C VAL A 159 -6.72 15.17 -6.31
N SER A 160 -6.17 15.84 -5.29
CA SER A 160 -4.80 15.55 -4.90
C SER A 160 -4.72 14.09 -4.45
N LYS A 161 -3.68 13.36 -4.87
CA LYS A 161 -3.54 11.92 -4.56
C LYS A 161 -3.49 11.68 -3.04
N GLU A 162 -3.09 12.69 -2.27
CA GLU A 162 -3.20 12.76 -0.81
C GLU A 162 -4.67 12.61 -0.33
N ASP A 163 -5.64 13.26 -0.98
CA ASP A 163 -7.08 13.12 -0.69
C ASP A 163 -7.57 11.68 -0.89
N MET A 164 -7.04 10.98 -1.90
CA MET A 164 -7.39 9.56 -2.13
C MET A 164 -6.81 8.63 -1.07
N SER A 165 -5.63 8.94 -0.51
CA SER A 165 -5.06 8.17 0.61
C SER A 165 -5.91 8.33 1.88
N GLU A 166 -6.39 9.55 2.13
CA GLU A 166 -7.30 9.84 3.24
C GLU A 166 -8.62 9.10 3.09
N VAL A 167 -9.23 9.11 1.90
CA VAL A 167 -10.47 8.37 1.61
C VAL A 167 -10.32 6.88 1.90
N VAL A 168 -9.18 6.26 1.55
CA VAL A 168 -8.94 4.84 1.85
C VAL A 168 -8.81 4.59 3.36
N LEU A 169 -8.13 5.48 4.10
CA LEU A 169 -8.06 5.39 5.56
C LEU A 169 -9.43 5.58 6.22
N LEU A 170 -10.24 6.51 5.71
CA LEU A 170 -11.60 6.75 6.18
C LEU A 170 -12.50 5.55 5.90
N GLN A 171 -12.37 4.94 4.72
CA GLN A 171 -13.07 3.69 4.38
C GLN A 171 -12.64 2.57 5.32
N ALA A 172 -11.35 2.45 5.67
CA ALA A 172 -10.85 1.44 6.59
C ALA A 172 -11.43 1.62 8.00
N GLN A 173 -11.45 2.87 8.46
CA GLN A 173 -12.07 3.25 9.73
C GLN A 173 -13.58 2.94 9.73
N LEU A 174 -14.30 3.22 8.63
CA LEU A 174 -15.73 2.93 8.51
C LEU A 174 -15.99 1.41 8.51
N THR A 175 -15.21 0.63 7.77
CA THR A 175 -15.30 -0.84 7.76
C THR A 175 -15.09 -1.40 9.17
N ALA A 176 -14.07 -0.91 9.88
CA ALA A 176 -13.79 -1.27 11.26
C ALA A 176 -14.93 -0.87 12.23
N LEU A 177 -15.61 0.25 12.00
CA LEU A 177 -16.76 0.69 12.80
C LEU A 177 -18.01 -0.16 12.53
N LEU A 178 -18.32 -0.43 11.26
CA LEU A 178 -19.45 -1.29 10.88
C LEU A 178 -19.28 -2.72 11.40
N ALA A 179 -18.04 -3.18 11.53
CA ALA A 179 -17.68 -4.46 12.10
C ALA A 179 -17.93 -4.58 13.62
N THR A 180 -17.98 -3.44 14.34
CA THR A 180 -17.86 -3.41 15.81
C THR A 180 -19.01 -2.69 16.54
N ALA A 181 -19.87 -1.97 15.83
CA ALA A 181 -20.89 -1.10 16.43
C ALA A 181 -22.34 -1.51 16.10
N ALA A 182 -23.24 -1.31 17.08
CA ALA A 182 -24.66 -1.10 16.77
C ALA A 182 -24.82 0.23 16.00
N PRO A 183 -25.75 0.34 15.02
CA PRO A 183 -25.82 1.44 14.06
C PRO A 183 -25.75 2.86 14.65
N ASP A 184 -26.25 3.06 15.86
CA ASP A 184 -26.32 4.36 16.52
C ASP A 184 -24.94 4.91 16.96
N ALA A 185 -23.98 4.04 17.29
CA ALA A 185 -22.64 4.46 17.72
C ALA A 185 -21.77 4.97 16.56
N ILE A 186 -22.07 4.55 15.33
CA ILE A 186 -21.40 5.01 14.10
C ILE A 186 -21.74 6.48 13.82
N PHE A 187 -22.99 6.87 14.08
CA PHE A 187 -23.49 8.23 13.85
C PHE A 187 -22.90 9.27 14.81
N ASP A 188 -22.80 8.94 16.09
CA ASP A 188 -22.25 9.84 17.11
C ASP A 188 -20.75 10.08 16.93
N LEU A 189 -20.01 9.07 16.44
CA LEU A 189 -18.58 9.20 16.15
C LEU A 189 -18.34 10.06 14.91
N PHE A 190 -19.19 9.95 13.89
CA PHE A 190 -19.15 10.81 12.70
C PHE A 190 -19.36 12.28 13.07
N LYS A 191 -20.30 12.56 13.99
CA LYS A 191 -20.48 13.91 14.57
C LYS A 191 -19.24 14.43 15.29
N GLN A 192 -18.53 13.58 16.03
CA GLN A 192 -17.30 13.98 16.73
C GLN A 192 -16.13 14.24 15.78
N ALA A 193 -15.98 13.43 14.73
CA ALA A 193 -14.89 13.56 13.77
C ALA A 193 -14.99 14.82 12.90
N TYR A 194 -16.21 15.30 12.61
CA TYR A 194 -16.47 16.45 11.74
C TYR A 194 -16.82 17.77 12.46
N GLY A 195 -16.78 17.81 13.79
CA GLY A 195 -16.71 19.06 14.57
C GLY A 195 -17.61 20.21 14.11
N GLY A 196 -18.92 19.98 13.99
CA GLY A 196 -19.88 21.03 13.63
C GLY A 196 -21.25 20.78 14.26
N SER A 197 -21.66 21.67 15.16
CA SER A 197 -22.99 21.66 15.78
C SER A 197 -24.07 21.79 14.70
N PHE A 198 -24.67 20.68 14.28
CA PHE A 198 -25.99 20.72 13.65
C PHE A 198 -27.04 20.83 14.75
N SER A 199 -27.54 22.04 15.00
CA SER A 199 -28.82 22.20 15.69
C SER A 199 -29.94 21.87 14.71
N LEU A 200 -30.87 21.00 15.13
CA LEU A 200 -32.20 20.90 14.54
C LEU A 200 -32.94 22.23 14.62
#